data_AF-A0A816HSS2-F1
#
_entry.id   AF-A0A816HSS2-F1
#
_cell.length_a   1.000
_cell.length_b   1.000
_cell.length_c   1.000
_cell.angle_alpha   90.00
_cell.angle_beta   90.00
_cell.angle_gamma   90.00
#
_symmetry.space_group_name_H-M   'P 1'
#
loop_
_entity.id
_entity.type
_entity.pdbx_description
1 polymer ?
#
loop_
_entity_poly.entity_id
_entity_poly.type
_entity_poly.pdbx_seq_one_letter_code
_entity_poly.pdbx_strand_id
1 'polypeptide(L)'
;VQTIYRLFVVVYATRRYLQSKRIIISITIIQWLISITFAIPALTFDRIVYQPGSRICQASLNDLVIFLYLSMFIFFCPLAIIVPIYIRIVQFTKQHSFVTIANQRRKQREIRLIRRLLIIVAMIFFMSFPYLIFFLRAQFFANAPTLPYAQR
;
A
#
# COMPACT_ATOMS: atom_id res chain seq x y z
N VAL A 1 -8.86 6.85 4.72
CA VAL A 1 -10.02 7.73 5.08
C VAL A 1 -10.21 8.99 4.21
N GLN A 2 -9.21 9.90 4.11
CA GLN A 2 -9.41 11.24 3.52
C GLN A 2 -9.93 11.24 2.07
N THR A 3 -9.43 10.33 1.22
CA THR A 3 -9.88 10.17 -0.17
C THR A 3 -11.34 9.70 -0.26
N ILE A 4 -11.77 8.79 0.62
CA ILE A 4 -13.15 8.28 0.68
C ILE A 4 -14.12 9.38 1.13
N TYR A 5 -13.72 10.19 2.11
CA TYR A 5 -14.52 11.34 2.52
C TYR A 5 -14.76 12.31 1.36
N ARG A 6 -13.73 12.60 0.56
CA ARG A 6 -13.86 13.44 -0.65
C ARG A 6 -14.78 12.82 -1.70
N LEU A 7 -14.76 11.50 -1.87
CA LEU A 7 -15.71 10.81 -2.76
C LEU A 7 -17.15 11.04 -2.31
N PHE A 8 -17.44 10.88 -1.02
CA PHE A 8 -18.80 11.08 -0.50
C PHE A 8 -19.27 12.53 -0.62
N VAL A 9 -18.38 13.49 -0.46
CA VAL A 9 -18.72 14.91 -0.61
C VAL A 9 -18.93 15.30 -2.07
N VAL A 10 -18.08 14.83 -2.99
CA VAL A 10 -18.09 15.27 -4.39
C VAL A 10 -19.07 14.47 -5.26
N VAL A 11 -19.07 13.13 -5.13
CA VAL A 11 -19.88 12.25 -5.99
C VAL A 11 -21.24 11.95 -5.38
N TYR A 12 -21.31 11.82 -4.05
CA TYR A 12 -22.54 11.51 -3.33
C TYR A 12 -23.09 12.71 -2.54
N ALA A 13 -22.96 13.92 -3.09
CA ALA A 13 -23.44 15.17 -2.47
C ALA A 13 -24.92 15.09 -2.07
N THR A 14 -25.74 14.36 -2.84
CA THR A 14 -27.17 14.12 -2.58
C THR A 14 -27.45 13.16 -1.42
N ARG A 15 -26.50 12.32 -1.00
CA ARG A 15 -26.68 11.36 0.11
C ARG A 15 -25.99 11.86 1.39
N ARG A 16 -26.62 12.83 2.08
CA ARG A 16 -26.13 13.43 3.35
C ARG A 16 -25.77 12.40 4.43
N TYR A 17 -26.41 11.24 4.45
CA TYR A 17 -26.12 10.16 5.40
C TYR A 17 -24.65 9.69 5.34
N LEU A 18 -24.05 9.60 4.14
CA LEU A 18 -22.67 9.15 3.94
C LEU A 18 -21.61 10.17 4.38
N GLN A 19 -22.01 11.44 4.57
CA GLN A 19 -21.13 12.52 5.01
C GLN A 19 -21.18 12.73 6.54
N SER A 20 -22.01 11.94 7.25
CA SER A 20 -22.12 12.02 8.70
C SER A 20 -20.79 11.72 9.38
N LYS A 21 -20.49 12.46 10.46
CA LYS A 21 -19.34 12.19 11.33
C LYS A 21 -19.32 10.73 11.82
N ARG A 22 -20.50 10.14 12.02
CA ARG A 22 -20.64 8.73 12.44
C ARG A 22 -20.02 7.78 11.43
N ILE A 23 -20.27 7.98 10.13
CA ILE A 23 -19.72 7.14 9.06
C ILE A 23 -18.20 7.30 8.95
N ILE A 24 -17.67 8.51 9.09
CA ILE A 24 -16.22 8.75 9.07
C ILE A 24 -15.53 8.05 10.25
N ILE A 25 -16.14 8.14 11.44
CA ILE A 25 -15.65 7.44 12.63
C ILE A 25 -15.72 5.93 12.41
N SER A 26 -16.83 5.39 11.90
CA SER A 26 -16.95 3.97 11.58
C SER A 26 -15.89 3.50 10.57
N ILE A 27 -15.64 4.25 9.50
CA ILE A 27 -14.59 3.93 8.51
C ILE A 27 -13.21 3.98 9.14
N THR A 28 -12.97 4.91 10.06
CA THR A 28 -11.70 5.01 10.79
C THR A 28 -11.52 3.79 11.71
N ILE A 29 -12.54 3.39 12.45
CA ILE A 29 -12.52 2.20 13.30
C ILE A 29 -12.28 0.94 12.45
N ILE A 30 -12.99 0.78 11.33
CA ILE A 30 -12.78 -0.34 10.41
C ILE A 30 -11.34 -0.35 9.89
N GLN A 31 -10.78 0.82 9.53
CA GLN A 31 -9.39 0.90 9.10
C GLN A 31 -8.42 0.46 10.20
N TRP A 32 -8.67 0.83 11.45
CA TRP A 32 -7.86 0.37 12.59
C TRP A 32 -7.98 -1.14 12.81
N LEU A 33 -9.19 -1.69 12.77
CA LEU A 33 -9.41 -3.12 12.92
C LEU A 33 -8.67 -3.90 11.84
N ILE A 34 -8.79 -3.47 10.58
CA ILE A 34 -8.03 -4.02 9.45
C ILE A 34 -6.54 -3.96 9.78
N SER A 35 -5.98 -2.79 10.07
CA SER A 35 -4.54 -2.66 10.38
C SER A 35 -4.07 -3.59 11.49
N ILE A 36 -4.86 -3.76 12.56
CA ILE A 36 -4.54 -4.68 13.67
C ILE A 36 -4.59 -6.13 13.18
N THR A 37 -5.64 -6.53 12.47
CA THR A 37 -5.76 -7.88 11.90
C THR A 37 -4.61 -8.21 10.97
N PHE A 38 -4.09 -7.25 10.21
CA PHE A 38 -2.93 -7.44 9.33
C PHE A 38 -1.58 -7.42 10.07
N ALA A 39 -1.49 -6.68 11.18
CA ALA A 39 -0.28 -6.64 12.01
C ALA A 39 -0.11 -7.91 12.86
N ILE A 40 -1.21 -8.52 13.31
CA ILE A 40 -1.16 -9.71 14.18
C ILE A 40 -0.36 -10.87 13.54
N PRO A 41 -0.62 -11.31 12.30
CA PRO A 41 0.19 -12.35 11.64
C PRO A 41 1.66 -11.97 11.50
N ALA A 42 1.98 -10.68 11.30
CA ALA A 42 3.38 -10.26 11.23
C ALA A 42 4.07 -10.37 12.60
N LEU A 43 3.33 -10.20 13.70
CA LEU A 43 3.84 -10.24 15.07
C LEU A 43 3.85 -11.64 15.68
N THR A 44 2.89 -12.51 15.34
CA THR A 44 2.73 -13.83 15.99
C THR A 44 3.55 -14.94 15.36
N PHE A 45 3.97 -14.81 14.10
CA PHE A 45 4.66 -15.90 13.41
C PHE A 45 6.15 -16.08 13.77
N ASP A 46 6.64 -15.41 14.83
CA ASP A 46 8.03 -15.51 15.32
C ASP A 46 9.10 -15.19 14.25
N ARG A 47 8.71 -14.39 13.26
CA ARG A 47 9.53 -14.01 12.11
C ARG A 47 10.43 -12.83 12.41
N ILE A 48 10.33 -12.22 13.60
CA ILE A 48 11.15 -11.09 14.03
C ILE A 48 12.40 -11.68 14.68
N VAL A 49 13.47 -11.80 13.89
CA VAL A 49 14.73 -12.38 14.36
C VAL A 49 15.64 -11.27 14.83
N TYR A 50 16.17 -11.40 16.04
CA TYR A 50 17.22 -10.51 16.52
C TYR A 50 18.49 -10.76 15.71
N GLN A 51 19.01 -9.71 15.09
CA GLN A 51 20.20 -9.83 14.27
C GLN A 51 21.41 -9.28 15.06
N PRO A 52 22.26 -10.16 15.62
CA PRO A 52 23.28 -9.76 16.59
C PRO A 52 24.33 -8.79 16.02
N GLY A 53 24.58 -8.82 14.71
CA GLY A 53 25.51 -7.91 14.03
C GLY A 53 25.01 -6.46 13.92
N SER A 54 23.70 -6.25 13.85
CA SER A 54 23.09 -4.92 13.68
C SER A 54 22.34 -4.44 14.92
N ARG A 55 22.23 -5.27 15.97
CA ARG A 55 21.49 -5.02 17.23
C ARG A 55 20.05 -4.55 17.00
N ILE A 56 19.45 -4.94 15.89
CA ILE A 56 18.05 -4.63 15.56
C ILE A 56 17.24 -5.92 15.48
N CYS A 57 15.99 -5.84 15.94
CA CYS A 57 14.97 -6.83 15.66
C CYS A 57 14.33 -6.46 14.32
N GLN A 58 14.49 -7.32 13.32
CA GLN A 58 13.82 -7.13 12.04
C GLN A 58 13.05 -8.37 11.63
N ALA A 59 11.92 -8.16 10.95
CA ALA A 59 11.25 -9.24 10.28
C ALA A 59 12.23 -9.88 9.29
N SER A 60 12.34 -11.20 9.34
CA SER A 60 13.19 -11.97 8.45
C SER A 60 12.71 -11.76 7.02
N LEU A 61 13.39 -10.87 6.30
CA LEU A 61 13.20 -10.63 4.87
C LEU A 61 13.54 -11.85 4.01
N ASN A 62 14.04 -12.93 4.63
CA ASN A 62 14.27 -14.21 3.98
C ASN A 62 12.98 -14.95 3.65
N ASP A 63 11.82 -14.47 4.11
CA ASP A 63 10.55 -15.07 3.78
C ASP A 63 9.82 -14.25 2.70
N LEU A 64 9.96 -14.70 1.45
CA LEU A 64 9.39 -14.05 0.26
C LEU A 64 7.89 -13.82 0.39
N VAL A 65 7.19 -14.72 1.10
CA VAL A 65 5.76 -14.63 1.38
C VAL A 65 5.43 -13.38 2.21
N ILE A 66 6.19 -13.12 3.28
CA ILE A 66 5.96 -11.97 4.17
C ILE A 66 6.31 -10.66 3.46
N PHE A 67 7.41 -10.65 2.70
CA PHE A 67 7.79 -9.48 1.94
C PHE A 67 6.72 -9.10 0.90
N LEU A 68 6.24 -10.07 0.12
CA LEU A 68 5.16 -9.85 -0.84
C LEU A 68 3.86 -9.44 -0.16
N TYR A 69 3.52 -10.08 0.97
CA TYR A 69 2.33 -9.76 1.75
C TYR A 69 2.33 -8.31 2.25
N LEU A 70 3.43 -7.87 2.89
CA LEU A 70 3.59 -6.50 3.36
C LEU A 70 3.56 -5.50 2.21
N SER A 71 4.24 -5.79 1.11
CA SER A 71 4.27 -4.91 -0.07
C SER A 71 2.89 -4.76 -0.72
N MET A 72 2.16 -5.87 -0.89
CA MET A 72 0.77 -5.87 -1.37
C MET A 72 -0.13 -5.01 -0.48
N PHE A 73 -0.05 -5.21 0.84
CA PHE A 73 -1.00 -4.59 1.75
C PHE A 73 -0.72 -3.10 1.98
N ILE A 74 0.54 -2.73 2.10
CA ILE A 74 0.96 -1.35 2.38
C ILE A 74 0.87 -0.47 1.12
N PHE A 75 1.11 -1.03 -0.07
CA PHE A 75 1.22 -0.22 -1.29
C PHE A 75 0.13 -0.51 -2.32
N PHE A 76 -0.11 -1.77 -2.68
CA PHE A 76 -1.08 -2.10 -3.73
C PHE A 76 -2.52 -1.91 -3.30
N CYS A 77 -2.87 -2.34 -2.09
CA CYS A 77 -4.23 -2.22 -1.55
C CYS A 77 -4.71 -0.76 -1.48
N PRO A 78 -3.97 0.20 -0.88
CA PRO A 78 -4.39 1.60 -0.88
C PRO A 78 -4.42 2.21 -2.28
N LEU A 79 -3.53 1.82 -3.20
CA LEU A 79 -3.58 2.30 -4.59
C LEU A 79 -4.81 1.81 -5.32
N ALA A 80 -5.12 0.52 -5.22
CA ALA A 80 -6.28 -0.10 -5.85
C ALA A 80 -7.60 0.51 -5.39
N ILE A 81 -7.65 1.07 -4.17
CA ILE A 81 -8.80 1.80 -3.65
C ILE A 81 -8.76 3.27 -4.09
N ILE A 82 -7.63 3.96 -3.97
CA ILE A 82 -7.51 5.41 -4.22
C ILE A 82 -7.71 5.75 -5.70
N VAL A 83 -7.11 4.99 -6.62
CA VAL A 83 -7.14 5.26 -8.07
C VAL A 83 -8.57 5.28 -8.64
N PRO A 84 -9.39 4.23 -8.50
CA PRO A 84 -10.74 4.22 -9.07
C PRO A 84 -11.66 5.25 -8.42
N ILE A 85 -11.50 5.51 -7.12
CA ILE A 85 -12.23 6.57 -6.42
C ILE A 85 -11.96 7.92 -7.07
N TYR A 86 -10.70 8.23 -7.35
CA TYR A 86 -10.35 9.49 -8.00
C TYR A 86 -10.77 9.56 -9.47
N ILE A 87 -10.70 8.45 -10.21
CA ILE A 87 -11.23 8.39 -11.58
C ILE A 87 -12.72 8.75 -11.57
N ARG A 88 -13.51 8.15 -10.67
CA ARG A 88 -14.94 8.46 -10.51
C ARG A 88 -15.18 9.93 -10.13
N ILE A 89 -14.41 10.48 -9.19
CA ILE A 89 -14.49 11.91 -8.82
C ILE A 89 -14.22 12.79 -10.05
N VAL A 90 -13.16 12.50 -10.82
CA VAL A 90 -12.77 13.29 -12.00
C VAL A 90 -13.83 13.20 -13.11
N GLN A 91 -14.37 12.00 -13.38
CA GLN A 91 -15.42 11.78 -14.36
C GLN A 91 -16.71 12.52 -13.98
N PHE A 92 -17.15 12.38 -12.72
CA PHE A 92 -18.34 13.06 -12.21
C PHE A 92 -18.19 14.59 -12.27
N THR A 93 -17.02 15.10 -11.86
CA THR A 93 -16.74 16.54 -11.94
C THR A 93 -16.73 17.02 -13.40
N LYS A 94 -16.22 16.23 -14.34
CA LYS A 94 -16.19 16.58 -15.77
C LYS A 94 -17.59 16.62 -16.39
N GLN A 95 -18.51 15.75 -15.96
CA GLN A 95 -19.90 15.73 -16.43
C GLN A 95 -20.76 16.85 -15.85
N HIS A 96 -20.46 17.34 -14.64
CA HIS A 96 -21.31 18.32 -13.93
C HIS A 96 -20.70 19.72 -13.75
N SER A 97 -19.51 20.02 -14.28
CA SER A 97 -18.88 21.33 -14.05
C SER A 97 -19.22 22.38 -15.13
N PHE A 98 -20.04 23.37 -14.75
CA PHE A 98 -19.75 24.77 -15.10
C PHE A 98 -18.50 25.17 -14.30
N VAL A 99 -17.32 25.18 -14.93
CA VAL A 99 -16.03 25.25 -14.23
C VAL A 99 -15.74 26.66 -13.72
N THR A 100 -15.83 26.87 -12.41
CA THR A 100 -15.15 27.99 -11.74
C THR A 100 -13.66 27.69 -11.60
N ILE A 101 -12.81 28.68 -11.90
CA ILE A 101 -11.33 28.59 -11.91
C ILE A 101 -10.75 28.03 -10.59
N ALA A 102 -11.43 28.25 -9.46
CA ALA A 102 -11.05 27.74 -8.15
C ALA A 102 -11.08 26.19 -8.06
N ASN A 103 -12.08 25.54 -8.66
CA ASN A 103 -12.21 24.08 -8.65
C ASN A 103 -11.15 23.40 -9.53
N GLN A 104 -10.75 24.05 -10.63
CA GLN A 104 -9.67 23.60 -11.50
C GLN A 104 -8.33 23.47 -10.74
N ARG A 105 -7.98 24.51 -9.95
CA ARG A 105 -6.74 24.53 -9.16
C ARG A 105 -6.72 23.43 -8.09
N ARG A 106 -7.86 23.16 -7.45
CA ARG A 106 -7.99 22.09 -6.44
C ARG A 106 -7.81 20.71 -7.08
N LYS A 107 -8.45 20.46 -8.23
CA LYS A 107 -8.30 19.23 -9.02
C LYS A 107 -6.83 18.98 -9.41
N GLN A 108 -6.12 20.00 -9.87
CA GLN A 108 -4.70 19.88 -10.22
C GLN A 108 -3.79 19.60 -9.02
N ARG A 109 -4.10 20.11 -7.83
CA ARG A 109 -3.36 19.75 -6.60
C ARG A 109 -3.55 18.27 -6.27
N GLU A 110 -4.77 17.76 -6.38
CA GLU A 110 -5.09 16.37 -6.07
C GLU A 110 -4.48 15.38 -7.06
N ILE A 111 -4.54 15.68 -8.37
CA ILE A 111 -3.86 14.87 -9.40
C ILE A 111 -2.35 14.84 -9.15
N ARG A 112 -1.74 15.96 -8.71
CA ARG A 112 -0.31 15.98 -8.34
C ARG A 112 -0.01 15.08 -7.14
N LEU A 113 -0.87 15.04 -6.12
CA LEU A 113 -0.71 14.15 -4.97
C LEU A 113 -0.78 12.67 -5.39
N ILE A 114 -1.76 12.30 -6.22
CA ILE A 114 -1.90 10.92 -6.75
C ILE A 114 -0.69 10.54 -7.59
N ARG A 115 -0.26 11.44 -8.49
CA ARG A 115 0.94 11.22 -9.31
C ARG A 115 2.17 11.01 -8.43
N ARG A 116 2.33 11.78 -7.35
CA ARG A 116 3.44 11.61 -6.39
C ARG A 116 3.37 10.26 -5.68
N LEU A 117 2.17 9.81 -5.26
CA LEU A 117 1.98 8.49 -4.67
C LEU A 117 2.30 7.35 -5.65
N LEU A 118 1.85 7.45 -6.90
CA LEU A 118 2.17 6.48 -7.95
C LEU A 118 3.68 6.42 -8.22
N ILE A 119 4.36 7.57 -8.26
CA ILE A 119 5.81 7.63 -8.43
C ILE A 119 6.52 6.94 -7.25
N ILE A 120 6.13 7.21 -6.01
CA ILE A 120 6.71 6.56 -4.82
C ILE A 120 6.52 5.04 -4.89
N VAL A 121 5.32 4.57 -5.24
CA VAL A 121 5.07 3.13 -5.34
C VAL A 121 5.85 2.50 -6.49
N ALA A 122 5.95 3.17 -7.64
CA ALA A 122 6.78 2.71 -8.73
C ALA A 122 8.25 2.61 -8.30
N MET A 123 8.79 3.62 -7.61
CA MET A 123 10.15 3.61 -7.08
C MET A 123 10.38 2.45 -6.11
N ILE A 124 9.46 2.21 -5.17
CA ILE A 124 9.54 1.09 -4.23
C ILE A 124 9.49 -0.23 -4.98
N PHE A 125 8.63 -0.37 -5.98
CA PHE A 125 8.54 -1.57 -6.80
C PHE A 125 9.84 -1.81 -7.57
N PHE A 126 10.38 -0.78 -8.23
CA PHE A 126 11.65 -0.86 -8.96
C PHE A 126 12.85 -1.09 -8.05
N MET A 127 12.84 -0.62 -6.79
CA MET A 127 13.88 -0.93 -5.79
C MET A 127 13.71 -2.34 -5.21
N SER A 128 12.48 -2.82 -5.09
CA SER A 128 12.17 -4.17 -4.61
C SER A 128 12.48 -5.23 -5.66
N PHE A 129 12.40 -4.88 -6.94
CA PHE A 129 12.65 -5.79 -8.06
C PHE A 129 14.09 -6.37 -8.10
N PRO A 130 15.17 -5.58 -8.01
CA PRO A 130 16.53 -6.12 -7.92
C PRO A 130 16.71 -6.92 -6.63
N TYR A 131 16.10 -6.48 -5.52
CA TYR A 131 16.14 -7.24 -4.26
C TYR A 131 15.50 -8.62 -4.41
N LEU A 132 14.35 -8.72 -5.09
CA LEU A 132 13.70 -9.98 -5.43
C LEU A 132 14.58 -10.83 -6.35
N ILE A 133 15.23 -10.26 -7.36
CA ILE A 133 16.14 -10.99 -8.26
C ILE A 133 17.33 -11.56 -7.48
N PHE A 134 18.00 -10.74 -6.67
CA PHE A 134 19.11 -11.18 -5.82
C PHE A 134 18.67 -12.26 -4.84
N PHE A 135 17.49 -12.09 -4.25
CA PHE A 135 16.92 -13.05 -3.31
C PHE A 135 16.56 -14.39 -3.96
N LEU A 136 15.91 -14.36 -5.13
CA LEU A 136 15.60 -15.56 -5.91
C LEU A 136 16.89 -16.28 -6.30
N ARG A 137 17.91 -15.55 -6.78
CA ARG A 137 19.24 -16.13 -6.99
C ARG A 137 19.78 -16.77 -5.71
N ALA A 138 19.78 -16.09 -4.58
CA ALA A 138 20.29 -16.64 -3.33
C ALA A 138 19.58 -17.95 -2.95
N GLN A 139 18.25 -18.00 -3.05
CA GLN A 139 17.47 -19.21 -2.75
C GLN A 139 17.72 -20.36 -3.74
N PHE A 140 17.80 -20.10 -5.04
CA PHE A 140 18.03 -21.14 -6.05
C PHE A 140 19.48 -21.64 -6.06
N PHE A 141 20.47 -20.77 -5.81
CA PHE A 141 21.88 -21.14 -5.83
C PHE A 141 22.40 -21.65 -4.48
N ALA A 142 21.82 -21.25 -3.33
CA ALA A 142 22.20 -21.80 -2.02
C ALA A 142 21.63 -23.20 -1.75
N ASN A 143 20.57 -23.60 -2.46
CA ASN A 143 20.00 -24.95 -2.42
C ASN A 143 20.61 -25.90 -3.46
N ALA A 144 21.64 -25.47 -4.20
CA ALA A 144 22.45 -26.41 -4.95
C ALA A 144 23.11 -27.34 -3.92
N PRO A 145 22.83 -28.67 -3.96
CA PRO A 145 23.43 -29.59 -3.01
C PRO A 145 24.94 -29.41 -3.10
N THR A 146 25.56 -29.03 -1.98
CA THR A 146 27.00 -29.13 -1.84
C THR A 146 27.35 -30.56 -2.23
N LEU A 147 27.95 -30.73 -3.42
CA LEU A 147 28.58 -31.98 -3.79
C LEU A 147 29.41 -32.39 -2.58
N PRO A 148 29.24 -33.62 -2.05
CA PRO A 148 30.05 -34.07 -0.95
C PRO A 148 31.48 -33.97 -1.45
N TYR A 149 32.25 -33.04 -0.89
CA TYR A 149 33.67 -32.97 -1.14
C TYR A 149 34.21 -34.33 -0.72
N ALA A 150 34.54 -35.12 -1.74
CA ALA A 150 35.14 -36.41 -1.62
C ALA A 150 36.38 -36.29 -0.74
N GLN A 151 36.55 -37.29 0.12
CA GLN A 151 37.76 -37.58 0.87
C GLN A 151 39.03 -37.33 0.03
N ARG A 152 39.98 -36.57 0.58
CA ARG A 152 41.37 -36.99 0.78
C ARG A 152 42.12 -36.00 1.66
#